data_AF-A0A3D4HYE9-F1
#
_entry.id   AF-A0A3D4HYE9-F1
#
_cell.length_a   1.000
_cell.length_b   1.000
_cell.length_c   1.000
_cell.angle_alpha   90.00
_cell.angle_beta   90.00
_cell.angle_gamma   90.00
#
_symmetry.space_group_name_H-M   'P 1'
#
loop_
_entity.id
_entity.type
_entity.pdbx_description
1 polymer ?
#
loop_
_entity_poly.entity_id
_entity_poly.type
_entity_poly.pdbx_seq_one_letter_code
_entity_poly.pdbx_strand_id
1 'polypeptide(L)'
;MSADNQQERLSWYVAGYVDGEGSFHVAIQKSPNVKLGYQVIPEFHVSQNQERASMLREIQQLLGCGYIKDNHRTSLTDKSQVLVVRDRHDLLTKVIPFFRHYPLLSSKQTDFQKFAEIVSAMRTNHHLEKNGLKKIIIKAFSMNGGGRYRKLDKDKILANLESSETICQVLPHGRKDIVRTA
;
A
#
# COMPACT_ATOMS: atom_id res chain seq x y z
N MET A 1 32.97 -0.49 22.45
CA MET A 1 31.59 -0.69 21.98
C MET A 1 31.53 -0.10 20.57
N SER A 2 31.47 -0.92 19.51
CA SER A 2 31.56 -0.44 18.12
C SER A 2 30.27 0.26 17.67
N ALA A 3 30.38 1.13 16.66
CA ALA A 3 29.25 1.84 16.05
C ALA A 3 28.13 0.90 15.56
N ASP A 4 28.50 -0.31 15.11
CA ASP A 4 27.55 -1.33 14.64
C ASP A 4 26.51 -1.71 15.70
N ASN A 5 26.92 -1.81 16.97
CA ASN A 5 26.03 -2.15 18.08
C ASN A 5 25.05 -1.01 18.41
N GLN A 6 25.42 0.26 18.15
CA GLN A 6 24.53 1.40 18.35
C GLN A 6 23.47 1.49 17.25
N GLN A 7 23.86 1.27 15.99
CA GLN A 7 22.96 1.31 14.85
C GLN A 7 21.91 0.18 14.90
N GLU A 8 22.32 -1.00 15.36
CA GLU A 8 21.44 -2.14 15.57
C GLU A 8 20.37 -1.84 16.64
N ARG A 9 20.75 -1.25 17.78
CA ARG A 9 19.81 -0.85 18.84
C ARG A 9 18.81 0.19 18.35
N LEU A 10 19.25 1.18 17.57
CA LEU A 10 18.37 2.18 16.99
C LEU A 10 17.35 1.54 16.05
N SER A 11 17.76 0.52 15.29
CA SER A 11 16.88 -0.17 14.35
C SER A 11 15.81 -1.00 15.06
N TRP A 12 16.18 -1.73 16.13
CA TRP A 12 15.20 -2.40 17.01
C TRP A 12 14.27 -1.41 17.71
N TYR A 13 14.79 -0.26 18.14
CA TYR A 13 13.97 0.80 18.72
C TYR A 13 12.94 1.33 17.71
N VAL A 14 13.36 1.62 16.48
CA VAL A 14 12.46 2.08 15.41
C VAL A 14 11.42 1.01 15.06
N ALA A 15 11.80 -0.27 15.04
CA ALA A 15 10.83 -1.36 14.85
C ALA A 15 9.77 -1.36 15.96
N GLY A 16 10.17 -1.27 17.22
CA GLY A 16 9.23 -1.15 18.35
C GLY A 16 8.38 0.12 18.30
N TYR A 17 8.96 1.24 17.90
CA TYR A 17 8.24 2.51 17.75
C TYR A 17 7.16 2.41 16.67
N VAL A 18 7.49 1.83 15.51
CA VAL A 18 6.54 1.57 14.41
C VAL A 18 5.50 0.53 14.82
N ASP A 19 5.86 -0.41 15.70
CA ASP A 19 4.92 -1.36 16.27
C ASP A 19 3.85 -0.69 17.16
N GLY A 20 4.14 0.48 17.72
CA GLY A 20 3.14 1.37 18.34
C GLY A 20 2.45 2.29 17.33
N GLU A 21 3.20 3.24 16.76
CA GLU A 21 2.68 4.42 16.04
C GLU A 21 2.59 4.26 14.51
N GLY A 22 3.19 3.20 13.98
CA GLY A 22 3.22 2.97 12.53
C GLY A 22 1.96 2.30 11.98
N SER A 23 1.75 2.45 10.67
CA SER A 23 0.65 1.82 9.94
C SER A 23 1.08 1.37 8.56
N PHE A 24 0.76 0.11 8.23
CA PHE A 24 0.88 -0.44 6.88
C PHE A 24 -0.50 -0.47 6.25
N HIS A 25 -0.70 0.33 5.21
CA HIS A 25 -1.99 0.52 4.57
C HIS A 25 -1.93 0.20 3.08
N VAL A 26 -3.04 -0.30 2.54
CA VAL A 26 -3.22 -0.45 1.09
C VAL A 26 -4.55 0.20 0.73
N ALA A 27 -4.49 1.39 0.16
CA ALA A 27 -5.66 2.09 -0.35
C ALA A 27 -6.10 1.49 -1.69
N ILE A 28 -7.40 1.36 -1.85
CA ILE A 28 -8.04 0.98 -3.11
C ILE A 28 -8.89 2.16 -3.52
N GLN A 29 -8.70 2.66 -4.74
CA GLN A 29 -9.38 3.87 -5.23
C GLN A 29 -9.88 3.62 -6.65
N LYS A 30 -11.05 4.19 -6.99
CA LYS A 30 -11.49 4.21 -8.39
C LYS A 30 -10.61 5.17 -9.18
N SER A 31 -10.13 4.74 -10.33
CA SER A 31 -9.34 5.59 -11.21
C SER A 31 -9.71 5.27 -12.66
N PRO A 32 -10.15 6.27 -13.45
CA PRO A 32 -10.44 6.06 -14.87
C PRO A 32 -9.17 5.79 -15.70
N ASN A 33 -7.99 6.09 -15.14
CA ASN A 33 -6.71 6.00 -15.83
C ASN A 33 -6.08 4.60 -15.77
N VAL A 34 -6.73 3.63 -15.12
CA VAL A 34 -6.22 2.25 -15.01
C VAL A 34 -7.19 1.27 -15.67
N LYS A 35 -6.65 0.27 -16.36
CA LYS A 35 -7.40 -0.69 -17.20
C LYS A 35 -8.59 -1.35 -16.49
N LEU A 36 -8.43 -1.67 -15.21
CA LEU A 36 -9.44 -2.37 -14.41
C LEU A 36 -10.29 -1.42 -13.55
N GLY A 37 -10.18 -0.10 -13.75
CA GLY A 37 -10.95 0.92 -13.04
C GLY A 37 -10.59 1.14 -11.57
N TYR A 38 -9.70 0.31 -11.00
CA TYR A 38 -9.28 0.37 -9.60
C TYR A 38 -7.75 0.43 -9.47
N GLN A 39 -7.28 1.44 -8.77
CA GLN A 39 -5.87 1.64 -8.44
C GLN A 39 -5.58 1.12 -7.02
N VAL A 40 -4.49 0.37 -6.90
CA VAL A 40 -3.95 -0.13 -5.63
C VAL A 40 -2.80 0.79 -5.22
N ILE A 41 -2.86 1.34 -4.02
CA ILE A 41 -1.88 2.31 -3.51
C ILE A 41 -1.39 1.83 -2.13
N PRO A 42 -0.25 1.11 -2.06
CA PRO A 42 0.37 0.76 -0.80
C PRO A 42 1.06 1.98 -0.18
N GLU A 43 0.85 2.21 1.11
CA GLU A 43 1.43 3.32 1.86
C GLU A 43 1.89 2.82 3.24
N PHE A 44 3.08 3.26 3.65
CA PHE A 44 3.59 3.11 5.01
C PHE A 44 3.59 4.48 5.69
N HIS A 45 2.95 4.56 6.86
CA HIS A 45 2.83 5.80 7.64
C HIS A 45 3.42 5.63 9.04
N VAL A 46 4.00 6.70 9.56
CA VAL A 46 4.27 6.88 11.00
C VAL A 46 3.79 8.27 11.38
N SER A 47 2.82 8.35 12.28
CA SER A 47 2.25 9.62 12.73
C SER A 47 2.81 10.00 14.09
N GLN A 48 2.96 11.29 14.35
CA GLN A 48 3.36 11.79 15.66
C GLN A 48 2.90 13.24 15.86
N ASN A 49 2.71 13.67 17.11
CA ASN A 49 2.49 15.08 17.42
C ASN A 49 3.74 15.91 17.03
N GLN A 50 3.54 17.14 16.53
CA GLN A 50 4.61 18.06 16.12
C GLN A 50 5.68 18.28 17.19
N GLU A 51 5.33 18.32 18.47
CA GLU A 51 6.30 18.47 19.58
C GLU A 51 7.35 17.35 19.63
N ARG A 52 7.02 16.18 19.06
CA ARG A 52 7.88 14.98 19.00
C ARG A 52 8.23 14.58 17.57
N ALA A 53 8.03 15.47 16.59
CA ALA A 53 8.24 15.17 15.19
C ALA A 53 9.72 14.94 14.80
N SER A 54 10.68 15.25 15.68
CA SER A 54 12.08 14.87 15.50
C SER A 54 12.22 13.38 15.24
N MET A 55 11.43 12.54 15.92
CA MET A 55 11.42 11.09 15.69
C MET A 55 11.04 10.69 14.27
N LEU A 56 10.14 11.43 13.62
CA LEU A 56 9.78 11.16 12.22
C LEU A 56 10.97 11.38 11.29
N ARG A 57 11.81 12.39 11.58
CA ARG A 57 13.04 12.67 10.80
C ARG A 57 14.09 11.60 11.02
N GLU A 58 14.27 11.12 12.25
CA GLU A 58 15.18 10.00 12.55
C GLU A 58 14.78 8.73 11.78
N ILE A 59 13.48 8.39 11.79
CA ILE A 59 12.97 7.23 11.04
C ILE A 59 13.14 7.43 9.54
N GLN A 60 12.87 8.63 9.02
CA GLN A 60 13.06 8.97 7.61
C GLN A 60 14.53 8.81 7.18
N GLN A 61 15.47 9.30 7.99
CA GLN A 61 16.90 9.20 7.73
C GLN A 61 17.38 7.75 7.80
N LEU A 62 16.94 7.00 8.82
CA LEU A 62 17.27 5.60 8.99
C LEU A 62 16.82 4.75 7.80
N LEU A 63 15.58 4.94 7.34
CA LEU A 63 15.05 4.22 6.19
C LEU A 63 15.57 4.76 4.86
N GLY A 64 16.05 6.01 4.83
CA GLY A 64 16.54 6.69 3.63
C GLY A 64 15.45 6.93 2.58
N CYS A 65 14.18 7.06 2.99
CA CYS A 65 13.05 7.26 2.08
C CYS A 65 11.85 7.96 2.73
N GLY A 66 10.91 8.36 1.89
CA GLY A 66 9.67 8.99 2.30
C GLY A 66 9.78 10.50 2.51
N TYR A 67 8.66 11.10 2.85
CA TYR A 67 8.54 12.53 3.11
C TYR A 67 7.62 12.78 4.30
N ILE A 68 7.88 13.86 5.03
CA ILE A 68 7.06 14.27 6.18
C ILE A 68 6.11 15.38 5.72
N LYS A 69 4.85 15.26 6.12
CA LYS A 69 3.82 16.29 5.90
C LYS A 69 2.96 16.44 7.15
N ASP A 70 2.22 17.53 7.24
CA ASP A 70 1.17 17.65 8.25
C ASP A 70 0.05 16.65 7.95
N ASN A 71 -0.44 16.00 9.00
CA ASN A 71 -1.45 14.96 8.88
C ASN A 71 -2.79 15.54 8.42
N HIS A 72 -3.18 16.68 8.98
CA HIS A 72 -4.42 17.38 8.63
C HIS A 72 -4.14 18.82 8.21
N ARG A 73 -4.04 19.06 6.89
CA ARG A 73 -3.72 20.38 6.33
C ARG A 73 -4.68 21.51 6.70
N THR A 74 -5.93 21.19 7.03
CA THR A 74 -7.00 22.18 7.25
C THR A 74 -7.43 22.30 8.72
N SER A 75 -6.88 21.49 9.63
CA SER A 75 -7.25 21.55 11.04
C SER A 75 -6.23 22.42 11.77
N LEU A 76 -6.69 23.52 12.37
CA LEU A 76 -5.83 24.40 13.17
C LEU A 76 -5.48 23.79 14.54
N THR A 77 -6.21 22.75 14.96
CA THR A 77 -6.04 22.10 16.26
C THR A 77 -5.25 20.79 16.16
N ASP A 78 -5.25 20.13 15.00
CA ASP A 78 -4.46 18.93 14.78
C ASP A 78 -3.04 19.31 14.34
N LYS A 79 -2.13 19.30 15.30
CA LYS A 79 -0.70 19.54 15.09
C LYS A 79 0.07 18.25 14.83
N SER A 80 -0.55 17.17 14.39
CA SER A 80 0.18 15.94 14.07
C SER A 80 0.84 16.00 12.70
N GLN A 81 2.03 15.42 12.60
CA GLN A 81 2.77 15.19 11.37
C GLN A 81 2.82 13.70 11.07
N VAL A 82 3.03 13.37 9.81
CA VAL A 82 3.12 11.99 9.33
C VAL A 82 4.28 11.83 8.37
N LEU A 83 5.14 10.85 8.64
CA LEU A 83 6.08 10.31 7.66
C LEU A 83 5.30 9.40 6.72
N VAL A 84 5.42 9.63 5.41
CA VAL A 84 4.76 8.84 4.37
C VAL A 84 5.79 8.25 3.42
N VAL A 85 5.73 6.93 3.24
CA VAL A 85 6.43 6.23 2.15
C VAL A 85 5.38 5.59 1.25
N ARG A 86 5.25 6.12 0.03
CA ARG A 86 4.31 5.62 -0.99
C ARG A 86 4.98 5.14 -2.27
N ASP A 87 6.26 5.50 -2.45
CA ASP A 87 7.00 5.08 -3.64
C ASP A 87 7.22 3.57 -3.61
N ARG A 88 6.83 2.89 -4.68
CA ARG A 88 6.86 1.42 -4.72
C ARG A 88 8.29 0.88 -4.71
N HIS A 89 9.24 1.60 -5.28
CA HIS A 89 10.64 1.19 -5.26
C HIS A 89 11.19 1.28 -3.83
N ASP A 90 11.01 2.39 -3.13
CA ASP A 90 11.42 2.56 -1.73
C ASP A 90 10.74 1.54 -0.80
N LEU A 91 9.44 1.25 -1.00
CA LEU A 91 8.75 0.22 -0.24
C LEU A 91 9.42 -1.16 -0.40
N LEU A 92 9.81 -1.52 -1.63
CA LEU A 92 10.44 -2.81 -1.95
C LEU A 92 11.89 -2.92 -1.50
N THR A 93 12.67 -1.84 -1.62
CA THR A 93 14.12 -1.88 -1.43
C THR A 93 14.55 -1.42 -0.04
N LYS A 94 13.71 -0.68 0.70
CA LYS A 94 14.06 -0.11 2.00
C LYS A 94 13.10 -0.57 3.11
N VAL A 95 11.81 -0.24 3.00
CA VAL A 95 10.83 -0.48 4.06
C VAL A 95 10.61 -1.97 4.32
N ILE A 96 10.29 -2.75 3.29
CA ILE A 96 10.03 -4.19 3.46
C ILE A 96 11.26 -4.94 3.95
N PRO A 97 12.48 -4.75 3.39
CA PRO A 97 13.67 -5.38 3.92
C PRO A 97 13.95 -5.04 5.39
N PHE A 98 13.76 -3.77 5.78
CA PHE A 98 13.95 -3.33 7.17
C PHE A 98 13.05 -4.12 8.14
N PHE A 99 11.74 -4.15 7.91
CA PHE A 99 10.80 -4.85 8.82
C PHE A 99 10.78 -6.38 8.65
N ARG A 100 11.47 -6.92 7.63
CA ARG A 100 11.78 -8.36 7.58
C ARG A 100 12.95 -8.71 8.50
N HIS A 101 13.94 -7.83 8.56
CA HIS A 101 15.11 -8.02 9.42
C HIS A 101 14.80 -7.69 10.89
N TYR A 102 14.00 -6.64 11.12
CA TYR A 102 13.53 -6.21 12.43
C TYR A 102 12.01 -6.40 12.53
N PRO A 103 11.53 -7.63 12.79
CA PRO A 103 10.10 -7.94 12.83
C PRO A 103 9.38 -7.21 13.97
N LEU A 104 8.12 -6.87 13.71
CA LEU A 104 7.21 -6.28 14.69
C LEU A 104 6.70 -7.39 15.64
N LEU A 105 6.38 -7.03 16.87
CA LEU A 105 5.95 -7.99 17.90
C LEU A 105 4.42 -8.07 18.03
N SER A 106 3.71 -6.99 17.70
CA SER A 106 2.25 -6.96 17.78
C SER A 106 1.56 -7.64 16.59
N SER A 107 0.22 -7.62 16.61
CA SER A 107 -0.61 -8.07 15.47
C SER A 107 -0.32 -7.32 14.16
N LYS A 108 0.32 -6.14 14.24
CA LYS A 108 0.79 -5.37 13.08
C LYS A 108 1.78 -6.14 12.20
N GLN A 109 2.50 -7.13 12.76
CA GLN A 109 3.36 -8.01 11.96
C GLN A 109 2.56 -8.77 10.88
N THR A 110 1.33 -9.18 11.17
CA THR A 110 0.46 -9.85 10.20
C THR A 110 0.03 -8.89 9.09
N ASP A 111 -0.26 -7.65 9.44
CA ASP A 111 -0.59 -6.61 8.45
C ASP A 111 0.63 -6.25 7.59
N PHE A 112 1.82 -6.16 8.18
CA PHE A 112 3.08 -5.99 7.47
C PHE A 112 3.34 -7.12 6.46
N GLN A 113 3.15 -8.39 6.85
CA GLN A 113 3.34 -9.53 5.94
C GLN A 113 2.39 -9.44 4.73
N LYS A 114 1.10 -9.19 4.97
CA LYS A 114 0.10 -8.99 3.90
C LYS A 114 0.47 -7.81 3.01
N PHE A 115 0.93 -6.70 3.61
CA PHE A 115 1.41 -5.54 2.88
C PHE A 115 2.59 -5.89 1.96
N ALA A 116 3.61 -6.57 2.49
CA ALA A 116 4.79 -6.96 1.72
C ALA A 116 4.45 -7.89 0.55
N GLU A 117 3.51 -8.82 0.74
CA GLU A 117 2.98 -9.68 -0.33
C GLU A 117 2.26 -8.88 -1.41
N ILE A 118 1.41 -7.91 -1.03
CA ILE A 118 0.70 -7.05 -1.98
C ILE A 118 1.70 -6.24 -2.81
N VAL A 119 2.67 -5.59 -2.17
CA VAL A 119 3.69 -4.79 -2.86
C VAL A 119 4.52 -5.68 -3.81
N SER A 120 4.84 -6.91 -3.39
CA SER A 120 5.55 -7.89 -4.22
C SER A 120 4.71 -8.35 -5.42
N ALA A 121 3.41 -8.60 -5.24
CA ALA A 121 2.50 -8.93 -6.34
C ALA A 121 2.33 -7.75 -7.32
N MET A 122 2.41 -6.51 -6.83
CA MET A 122 2.44 -5.34 -7.69
C MET A 122 3.72 -5.24 -8.51
N ARG A 123 4.86 -5.66 -7.96
CA ARG A 123 6.14 -5.73 -8.69
C ARG A 123 6.07 -6.66 -9.90
N THR A 124 5.35 -7.77 -9.79
CA THR A 124 5.14 -8.75 -10.88
C THR A 124 3.88 -8.48 -11.69
N ASN A 125 3.30 -7.28 -11.61
CA ASN A 125 2.15 -6.83 -12.39
C ASN A 125 0.82 -7.60 -12.21
N HIS A 126 0.68 -8.44 -11.18
CA HIS A 126 -0.60 -9.15 -10.93
C HIS A 126 -1.79 -8.21 -10.69
N HIS A 127 -1.56 -6.99 -10.23
CA HIS A 127 -2.60 -5.96 -10.09
C HIS A 127 -3.19 -5.49 -11.43
N LEU A 128 -2.55 -5.80 -12.56
CA LEU A 128 -3.06 -5.53 -13.91
C LEU A 128 -3.92 -6.68 -14.45
N GLU A 129 -3.87 -7.84 -13.79
CA GLU A 129 -4.67 -9.02 -14.10
C GLU A 129 -5.90 -9.02 -13.19
N LYS A 130 -7.08 -9.31 -13.73
CA LYS A 130 -8.32 -9.29 -12.93
C LYS A 130 -8.25 -10.22 -11.72
N ASN A 131 -7.83 -11.47 -11.91
CA ASN A 131 -7.69 -12.43 -10.82
C ASN A 131 -6.62 -12.02 -9.80
N GLY A 132 -5.51 -11.43 -10.25
CA GLY A 132 -4.48 -10.91 -9.36
C GLY A 132 -4.98 -9.71 -8.55
N LEU A 133 -5.68 -8.77 -9.19
CA LEU A 133 -6.31 -7.63 -8.53
C LEU A 133 -7.37 -8.07 -7.51
N LYS A 134 -8.21 -9.06 -7.84
CA LYS A 134 -9.20 -9.65 -6.92
C LYS A 134 -8.52 -10.20 -5.66
N LYS A 135 -7.44 -10.97 -5.82
CA LYS A 135 -6.65 -11.50 -4.68
C LYS A 135 -6.04 -10.38 -3.84
N ILE A 136 -5.50 -9.34 -4.49
CA ILE A 136 -4.93 -8.17 -3.81
C ILE A 136 -6.00 -7.43 -3.00
N ILE A 137 -7.19 -7.20 -3.57
CA ILE A 137 -8.30 -6.52 -2.89
C ILE A 137 -8.74 -7.31 -1.66
N ILE A 138 -8.99 -8.62 -1.81
CA ILE A 138 -9.40 -9.47 -0.67
C ILE A 138 -8.36 -9.39 0.45
N LYS A 139 -7.07 -9.47 0.11
CA LYS A 139 -5.99 -9.39 1.09
C LYS A 139 -5.92 -8.01 1.75
N ALA A 140 -6.01 -6.93 0.99
CA ALA A 140 -6.02 -5.56 1.50
C ALA A 140 -7.19 -5.31 2.46
N PHE A 141 -8.38 -5.83 2.15
CA PHE A 141 -9.55 -5.74 3.03
C PHE A 141 -9.43 -6.59 4.29
N SER A 142 -8.55 -7.60 4.33
CA SER A 142 -8.27 -8.37 5.55
C SER A 142 -7.27 -7.70 6.50
N MET A 143 -6.70 -6.55 6.14
CA MET A 143 -5.70 -5.84 6.95
C MET A 143 -6.34 -4.87 7.95
N ASN A 144 -5.63 -4.52 9.02
CA ASN A 144 -5.98 -3.48 9.99
C ASN A 144 -7.39 -3.65 10.57
N GLY A 145 -7.63 -4.77 11.27
CA GLY A 145 -8.94 -5.08 11.85
C GLY A 145 -10.01 -5.40 10.81
N GLY A 146 -9.64 -6.09 9.73
CA GLY A 146 -10.57 -6.55 8.69
C GLY A 146 -11.15 -5.42 7.85
N GLY A 147 -10.41 -4.32 7.67
CA GLY A 147 -10.86 -3.21 6.85
C GLY A 147 -12.08 -2.46 7.40
N ARG A 148 -12.37 -2.59 8.70
CA ARG A 148 -13.52 -1.98 9.39
C ARG A 148 -13.71 -0.46 9.16
N TYR A 149 -12.64 0.24 8.82
CA TYR A 149 -12.65 1.69 8.56
C TYR A 149 -12.64 2.05 7.06
N ARG A 150 -12.66 1.05 6.17
CA ARG A 150 -12.69 1.29 4.72
C ARG A 150 -14.07 1.81 4.32
N LYS A 151 -14.10 2.94 3.63
CA LYS A 151 -15.33 3.54 3.09
C LYS A 151 -15.91 2.79 1.90
N LEU A 152 -15.05 2.09 1.15
CA LEU A 152 -15.48 1.30 0.00
C LEU A 152 -15.92 -0.09 0.43
N ASP A 153 -16.98 -0.55 -0.19
CA ASP A 153 -17.52 -1.89 -0.02
C ASP A 153 -16.76 -2.89 -0.91
N LYS A 154 -16.20 -3.92 -0.27
CA LYS A 154 -15.43 -4.98 -0.93
C LYS A 154 -16.26 -5.70 -2.00
N ASP A 155 -17.49 -6.08 -1.67
CA ASP A 155 -18.32 -6.93 -2.53
C ASP A 155 -18.80 -6.13 -3.74
N LYS A 156 -19.08 -4.84 -3.57
CA LYS A 156 -19.34 -3.93 -4.70
C LYS A 156 -18.14 -3.79 -5.63
N ILE A 157 -16.92 -3.70 -5.09
CA ILE A 157 -15.70 -3.64 -5.93
C ILE A 157 -15.56 -4.94 -6.73
N LEU A 158 -15.70 -6.09 -6.07
CA LEU A 158 -15.59 -7.39 -6.72
C LEU A 158 -16.65 -7.57 -7.80
N ALA A 159 -17.91 -7.22 -7.53
CA ALA A 159 -18.99 -7.26 -8.52
C ALA A 159 -18.69 -6.39 -9.75
N ASN A 160 -18.17 -5.16 -9.58
CA ASN A 160 -17.82 -4.30 -10.71
C ASN A 160 -16.69 -4.87 -11.57
N LEU A 161 -15.72 -5.56 -10.96
CA LEU A 161 -14.67 -6.26 -11.69
C LEU A 161 -15.25 -7.44 -12.50
N GLU A 162 -16.26 -8.12 -11.98
CA GLU A 162 -16.97 -9.19 -12.72
C GLU A 162 -17.77 -8.64 -13.91
N SER A 163 -18.57 -7.58 -13.72
CA SER A 163 -19.40 -6.98 -14.78
C SER A 163 -18.62 -6.37 -15.94
N SER A 164 -17.37 -5.94 -15.69
CA SER A 164 -16.51 -5.37 -16.73
C SER A 164 -15.97 -6.43 -17.72
N GLU A 165 -16.01 -7.73 -17.36
CA GLU A 165 -15.66 -8.81 -18.29
C GLU A 165 -16.73 -9.07 -19.33
N THR A 166 -18.01 -9.00 -18.95
CA THR A 166 -19.11 -9.26 -19.87
C THR A 166 -19.05 -8.28 -21.03
N ILE A 167 -18.77 -6.99 -20.78
CA ILE A 167 -18.67 -5.96 -21.82
C ILE A 167 -17.49 -6.21 -22.78
N CYS A 168 -16.33 -6.65 -22.29
CA CYS A 168 -15.17 -6.95 -23.14
C CYS A 168 -15.33 -8.24 -23.96
N GLN A 169 -16.20 -9.17 -23.55
CA GLN A 169 -16.43 -10.43 -24.27
C GLN A 169 -17.54 -10.32 -25.35
N VAL A 170 -18.42 -9.31 -25.33
CA VAL A 170 -19.55 -9.19 -26.28
C VAL A 170 -19.23 -8.36 -27.55
N LEU A 171 -17.97 -8.18 -27.93
CA LEU A 171 -17.63 -7.65 -29.25
C LEU A 171 -17.15 -8.78 -30.18
N PRO A 172 -18.06 -9.49 -30.88
CA PRO A 172 -17.63 -10.37 -31.95
C PRO A 172 -17.08 -9.53 -33.10
N HIS A 173 -15.87 -9.86 -33.53
CA HIS A 173 -15.31 -9.47 -34.82
C HIS A 173 -16.31 -9.83 -35.93
N GLY A 174 -17.08 -8.84 -36.37
CA GLY A 174 -17.89 -8.96 -37.57
C GLY A 174 -16.97 -9.10 -38.78
N ARG A 175 -16.81 -10.32 -39.27
CA ARG A 175 -16.40 -10.56 -40.66
C ARG A 175 -17.39 -9.85 -41.57
N LYS A 176 -16.88 -9.08 -42.53
CA LYS A 176 -17.55 -8.90 -43.82
C LYS A 176 -16.56 -9.25 -44.90
N ASP A 177 -16.64 -10.50 -45.32
CA ASP A 177 -16.22 -10.93 -46.64
C ASP A 177 -17.00 -10.08 -47.66
N ILE A 178 -16.29 -9.28 -48.46
CA ILE A 178 -16.85 -8.69 -49.68
C ILE A 178 -16.11 -9.34 -50.84
N VAL A 179 -16.75 -10.34 -51.40
CA VAL A 179 -16.52 -10.85 -52.74
C VAL A 179 -16.75 -9.71 -53.74
N ARG A 180 -15.79 -9.43 -54.60
CA ARG A 180 -16.04 -8.78 -55.89
C ARG A 180 -15.24 -9.48 -56.98
N THR A 181 -15.99 -10.26 -57.75
CA THR A 181 -15.66 -10.71 -59.10
C THR A 181 -16.04 -9.60 -60.09
N ALA A 182 -15.11 -9.21 -60.96
CA ALA A 182 -15.27 -8.84 -62.37
C ALA A 182 -13.93 -8.25 -62.86
#